data_AF-A0A259RAE2-F1
#
_entry.id   AF-A0A259RAE2-F1
#
_cell.length_a   1.000
_cell.length_b   1.000
_cell.length_c   1.000
_cell.angle_alpha   90.00
_cell.angle_beta   90.00
_cell.angle_gamma   90.00
#
_symmetry.space_group_name_H-M   'P 1'
#
loop_
_entity.id
_entity.type
_entity.pdbx_description
1 polymer ?
#
loop_
_entity_poly.entity_id
_entity_poly.type
_entity_poly.pdbx_seq_one_letter_code
_entity_poly.pdbx_strand_id
1 'polypeptide(L)' 'MYTIIETPLFTADARGIWAEDERGEFCAWLAANPLAGDVIPGSGGCRKVRW' A
#
# COMPACT_ATOMS: atom_id res chain seq x y z
N MET A 1 15.19 -1.39 -2.38
CA MET A 1 13.99 -0.56 -2.57
C MET A 1 13.11 -1.29 -3.58
N TYR A 2 11.87 -1.59 -3.22
CA TYR A 2 10.94 -2.27 -4.12
C TYR A 2 10.11 -1.26 -4.92
N THR A 3 9.75 -1.62 -6.15
CA THR A 3 8.79 -0.84 -6.94
C THR A 3 7.38 -1.15 -6.49
N ILE A 4 6.57 -0.11 -6.25
CA ILE A 4 5.14 -0.25 -5.94
C ILE A 4 4.35 -0.23 -7.26
N ILE A 5 3.42 -1.18 -7.40
CA ILE A 5 2.45 -1.22 -8.49
C ILE A 5 1.07 -1.09 -7.85
N GLU A 6 0.29 -0.12 -8.33
CA GLU A 6 -1.08 0.08 -7.87
C GLU A 6 -2.07 -0.64 -8.78
N THR A 7 -3.11 -1.21 -8.18
CA THR A 7 -4.26 -1.68 -8.95
C THR A 7 -5.16 -0.49 -9.28
N PRO A 8 -5.92 -0.54 -10.40
CA PRO A 8 -6.82 0.56 -10.77
C PRO A 8 -7.82 0.94 -9.68
N LEU A 9 -8.31 -0.05 -8.91
CA LEU A 9 -9.22 0.17 -7.79
C LEU A 9 -8.53 0.95 -6.66
N PHE A 10 -7.33 0.55 -6.26
CA PHE A 10 -6.56 1.26 -5.23
C PHE A 10 -6.30 2.72 -5.64
N THR A 11 -5.85 2.95 -6.88
CA THR A 11 -5.59 4.32 -7.36
C THR A 11 -6.85 5.18 -7.36
N ALA A 12 -8.02 4.62 -7.70
CA ALA A 12 -9.28 5.35 -7.69
C ALA A 12 -9.70 5.76 -6.27
N ASP A 13 -9.65 4.82 -5.33
CA ASP A 13 -10.03 5.07 -3.93
C ASP A 13 -9.05 6.03 -3.24
N ALA A 14 -7.73 5.83 -3.45
CA ALA A 14 -6.69 6.64 -2.85
C ALA A 14 -6.82 8.13 -3.23
N ARG A 15 -7.20 8.44 -4.48
CA ARG A 15 -7.44 9.82 -4.93
C ARG A 15 -8.59 10.53 -4.20
N GLY A 16 -9.55 9.77 -3.66
CA GLY A 16 -10.66 10.32 -2.88
C GLY A 16 -10.37 10.43 -1.39
N ILE A 17 -9.29 9.82 -0.90
CA ILE A 17 -8.96 9.70 0.52
C ILE A 17 -7.72 10.53 0.88
N TRP A 18 -6.69 10.50 0.04
CA TRP A 18 -5.38 11.11 0.30
C TRP A 18 -5.01 12.17 -0.73
N ALA A 19 -4.25 13.16 -0.28
CA ALA A 19 -3.49 14.02 -1.17
C ALA A 19 -2.34 13.24 -1.84
N GLU A 20 -1.78 13.80 -2.93
CA GLU A 20 -0.75 13.11 -3.71
C GLU A 20 0.55 12.87 -2.92
N ASP A 21 0.91 13.84 -2.08
CA ASP A 21 2.06 13.77 -1.17
C ASP A 21 1.86 12.70 -0.08
N GLU A 22 0.71 12.68 0.59
CA GLU A 22 0.37 11.65 1.60
C GLU A 22 0.42 10.23 1.00
N ARG A 23 -0.14 10.06 -0.21
CA ARG A 23 -0.04 8.77 -0.93
C ARG A 23 1.41 8.44 -1.27
N GLY A 24 2.20 9.43 -1.70
CA GLY A 24 3.62 9.28 -2.00
C GLY A 24 4.43 8.81 -0.79
N GLU A 25 4.17 9.39 0.38
CA GLU A 25 4.78 9.00 1.65
C GLU A 25 4.44 7.55 2.02
N PHE A 26 3.17 7.17 1.90
CA PHE A 26 2.76 5.78 2.12
C PHE A 26 3.49 4.80 1.20
N CYS A 27 3.55 5.09 -0.11
CA CYS A 27 4.23 4.24 -1.08
C CYS A 27 5.73 4.13 -0.81
N ALA A 28 6.39 5.24 -0.49
CA ALA A 28 7.82 5.27 -0.16
C ALA A 28 8.11 4.45 1.11
N TRP A 29 7.28 4.60 2.14
CA TRP A 29 7.38 3.83 3.38
C TRP A 29 7.16 2.34 3.13
N LEU A 30 6.16 1.96 2.33
CA LEU A 30 5.86 0.55 2.04
C LEU A 30 6.97 -0.11 1.22
N ALA A 31 7.57 0.60 0.27
CA ALA A 31 8.70 0.13 -0.53
C ALA A 31 9.96 -0.18 0.33
N ALA A 32 10.11 0.52 1.47
CA ALA A 32 11.16 0.28 2.46
C ALA A 32 10.78 -0.81 3.48
N ASN A 33 9.48 -1.02 3.72
CA ASN A 33 8.95 -1.94 4.74
C ASN A 33 8.02 -3.00 4.12
N PRO A 34 8.52 -3.87 3.21
CA PRO A 34 7.69 -4.79 2.41
C PRO A 34 6.95 -5.86 3.24
N LEU A 35 7.37 -6.10 4.48
CA LEU A 35 6.75 -7.07 5.38
C LEU A 35 5.82 -6.43 6.41
N ALA A 36 5.56 -5.12 6.30
CA ALA A 36 4.67 -4.44 7.22
C ALA A 36 3.22 -4.92 7.11
N GLY A 37 2.48 -4.78 8.21
CA GLY A 37 1.09 -5.20 8.31
C GLY A 37 0.89 -6.68 8.61
N ASP A 38 -0.36 -7.00 8.97
CA ASP A 38 -0.75 -8.34 9.37
C ASP A 38 -0.98 -9.23 8.15
N VAL A 39 -0.47 -10.45 8.18
CA VAL A 39 -0.73 -11.45 7.13
C VAL A 39 -2.20 -11.84 7.16
N ILE A 40 -2.85 -11.80 5.99
CA ILE A 40 -4.24 -12.27 5.83
C ILE A 40 -4.20 -13.77 5.54
N PRO A 41 -4.67 -14.66 6.45
CA PRO A 41 -4.62 -16.11 6.23
C PRO A 41 -5.42 -16.53 4.99
N GLY A 42 -4.91 -17.51 4.24
CA GLY A 42 -5.58 -18.05 3.04
C GLY A 42 -5.51 -17.15 1.79
N SER A 43 -4.87 -15.97 1.87
CA SER A 43 -4.76 -15.02 0.75
C SER A 43 -3.61 -15.30 -0.23
N GLY A 44 -2.73 -16.25 0.09
CA GLY A 44 -1.51 -16.48 -0.69
C GLY A 44 -0.37 -15.48 -0.42
N GLY A 45 -0.43 -14.70 0.67
CA GLY A 45 0.67 -13.82 1.10
C GLY A 45 0.33 -12.33 1.18
N CYS A 46 -0.94 -11.96 1.00
CA CYS A 46 -1.38 -10.58 1.17
C CYS A 46 -1.26 -10.13 2.63
N ARG A 47 -0.97 -8.84 2.81
CA ARG A 47 -0.85 -8.18 4.12
C ARG A 47 -1.79 -6.99 4.20
N LYS A 48 -2.34 -6.73 5.39
CA LYS A 48 -3.15 -5.54 5.69
C LYS A 48 -2.34 -4.56 6.52
N VAL A 49 -2.12 -3.38 5.98
CA VAL A 49 -1.43 -2.28 6.66
C VAL A 49 -2.47 -1.29 7.20
N ARG A 50 -2.22 -0.74 8.40
CA ARG A 50 -2.91 0.43 8.91
C ARG A 50 -1.96 1.62 8.73
N TRP A 51 -2.39 2.60 7.96
CA TRP A 51 -1.71 3.86 7.66
C TRP A 51 -2.69 4.98 7.95
#